data_AF-A0A847N9A7-F1
#
_entry.id   AF-A0A847N9A7-F1
#
_cell.length_a   1.000
_cell.length_b   1.000
_cell.length_c   1.000
_cell.angle_alpha   90.00
_cell.angle_beta   90.00
_cell.angle_gamma   90.00
#
_symmetry.space_group_name_H-M   'P 1'
#
loop_
_entity.id
_entity.type
_entity.pdbx_description
1 polymer ?
#
loop_
_entity_poly.entity_id
_entity_poly.type
_entity_poly.pdbx_seq_one_letter_code
_entity_poly.pdbx_strand_id
1 'polypeptide(L)'
;MNESLIIGTILKIYGRLMLCYENSMFYMVLQKVGQGFGRLAASSSILSFFDREWNIVNVWKESYIFRILILPLRLLRYASQRFSGVVNTVIEDSIVLKVVRVFLENLFNMSSRVYGLFIIAFSAVQGLLGFSDMSKIVQLALFMGGAALIIINRPVKSLAEGSIICRAAFGFFGIWGNTLSNNGEEKLIPQKCFEITAVITGILLGALWHFLQPMTFIIAVGGIAAFVLVLWRYEIGVYAVVGFIPLAPTTALLGLILLTAISFFIRFLRDKSIKFRVTILDYFVVMFGLVLFYSFITSYTPGSSMLALMIHMAFIIFYFILVNTVKTRQQLYALAALLVLSTTVTSLYGLYQLKTVGATSEAWVDTTLFEDIKARVGSTFENPNVLGEYLVLIIPVAIAMLWGQKGWISKLVTLGLTALMLGCLVYTYSRGAYVGLMLALAIFAVLRDRRFVILGVIGLMMLPFLLPASVINRFTSIGNLNDTSSFYRISVWLGSLRLARDYWLSGIGLGLEPFKLVYPKYSLNAAYAHHSHNIYMQLLIETGIAGLLMFFAIIAVYYKTMMAGFYKTKDRFISTFMIAIASGMAGYLAQGMVENIWYNNRVLLTFWVMLAFGMLAKALISEDNEVEI
;
A
#
# COMPACT_ATOMS: atom_id res chain seq x y z
N MET A 1 34.12 -21.00 -9.18
CA MET A 1 32.93 -21.20 -10.05
C MET A 1 33.26 -21.55 -11.51
N ASN A 2 34.54 -21.72 -11.90
CA ASN A 2 34.96 -22.03 -13.28
C ASN A 2 35.15 -23.53 -13.59
N GLU A 3 34.83 -24.43 -12.67
CA GLU A 3 35.10 -25.88 -12.85
C GLU A 3 33.89 -26.69 -13.34
N SER A 4 32.70 -26.09 -13.41
CA SER A 4 31.52 -26.77 -13.97
C SER A 4 31.52 -26.64 -15.50
N LEU A 5 31.64 -27.77 -16.19
CA LEU A 5 31.65 -27.84 -17.65
C LEU A 5 30.37 -27.26 -18.28
N ILE A 6 29.22 -27.46 -17.62
CA ILE A 6 27.91 -26.95 -18.04
C ILE A 6 27.84 -25.44 -17.86
N ILE A 7 28.19 -24.94 -16.66
CA ILE A 7 28.16 -23.50 -16.36
C ILE A 7 29.19 -22.75 -17.23
N GLY A 8 30.37 -23.33 -17.43
CA GLY A 8 31.41 -22.76 -18.30
C GLY A 8 30.98 -22.71 -19.78
N THR A 9 30.24 -23.70 -20.26
CA THR A 9 29.69 -23.70 -21.62
C THR A 9 28.58 -22.66 -21.77
N ILE A 10 27.67 -22.55 -20.79
CA ILE A 10 26.62 -21.52 -20.78
C ILE A 10 27.24 -20.11 -20.76
N LEU A 11 28.26 -19.88 -19.93
CA LEU A 11 28.96 -18.58 -19.86
C LEU A 11 29.69 -18.25 -21.17
N LYS A 12 30.28 -19.25 -21.84
CA LYS A 12 30.89 -19.06 -23.17
C LYS A 12 29.86 -18.75 -24.25
N ILE A 13 28.72 -19.44 -24.25
CA ILE A 13 27.60 -19.16 -25.16
C ILE A 13 27.05 -17.76 -24.91
N TYR A 14 26.81 -17.40 -23.65
CA TYR A 14 26.39 -16.06 -23.25
C TYR A 14 27.40 -14.99 -23.69
N GLY A 15 28.70 -15.22 -23.49
CA GLY A 15 29.76 -14.32 -23.92
C GLY A 15 29.80 -14.13 -25.44
N ARG A 16 29.63 -15.21 -26.22
CA ARG A 16 29.52 -15.12 -27.69
C ARG A 16 28.25 -14.40 -28.14
N LEU A 17 27.11 -14.67 -27.50
CA LEU A 17 25.85 -13.99 -27.78
C LEU A 17 25.94 -12.50 -27.47
N MET A 18 26.59 -12.12 -26.37
CA MET A 18 26.86 -10.72 -26.02
C MET A 18 27.77 -10.04 -27.05
N LEU A 19 28.82 -10.71 -27.53
CA LEU A 19 29.67 -10.19 -28.61
C LEU A 19 28.91 -10.01 -29.93
N CYS A 20 28.08 -10.98 -30.33
CA CYS A 20 27.23 -10.84 -31.50
C CYS A 20 26.21 -9.72 -31.33
N TYR A 21 25.67 -9.55 -30.12
CA TYR A 21 24.74 -8.48 -29.79
C TYR A 21 25.42 -7.11 -29.87
N GLU A 22 26.57 -6.92 -29.22
CA GLU A 22 27.33 -5.66 -29.23
C GLU A 22 27.78 -5.25 -30.63
N ASN A 23 28.02 -6.22 -31.53
CA ASN A 23 28.34 -5.97 -32.94
C ASN A 23 27.11 -5.90 -33.86
N SER A 24 25.89 -6.07 -33.33
CA SER A 24 24.68 -6.08 -34.16
C SER A 24 24.23 -4.68 -34.57
N MET A 25 23.63 -4.58 -35.76
CA MET A 25 22.90 -3.37 -36.20
C MET A 25 21.86 -2.94 -35.18
N PHE A 26 21.21 -3.90 -34.52
CA PHE A 26 20.23 -3.64 -33.49
C PHE A 26 20.84 -2.93 -32.26
N TYR A 27 22.00 -3.37 -31.76
CA TYR A 27 22.70 -2.67 -30.67
C TYR A 27 23.15 -1.27 -31.07
N MET A 28 23.69 -1.10 -32.29
CA MET A 28 24.06 0.23 -32.78
C MET A 28 22.86 1.18 -32.88
N VAL A 29 21.71 0.69 -33.35
CA VAL A 29 20.46 1.46 -33.37
C VAL A 29 20.02 1.78 -31.94
N LEU A 30 20.00 0.79 -31.04
CA LEU A 30 19.58 0.98 -29.64
C LEU A 30 20.51 1.94 -28.90
N GLN A 31 21.80 1.93 -29.19
CA GLN A 31 22.79 2.87 -28.67
C GLN A 31 22.58 4.27 -29.24
N LYS A 32 22.30 4.41 -30.54
CA LYS A 32 21.97 5.71 -31.16
C LYS A 32 20.66 6.28 -30.62
N VAL A 33 19.63 5.44 -30.44
CA VAL A 33 18.36 5.83 -29.82
C VAL A 33 18.60 6.22 -28.36
N GLY A 34 19.34 5.41 -27.59
CA GLY A 34 19.71 5.71 -26.21
C GLY A 34 20.53 6.99 -26.06
N GLN A 35 21.48 7.25 -26.97
CA GLN A 35 22.22 8.50 -27.04
C GLN A 35 21.34 9.68 -27.48
N GLY A 36 20.38 9.44 -28.38
CA GLY A 36 19.38 10.43 -28.79
C GLY A 36 18.51 10.86 -27.63
N PHE A 37 17.95 9.91 -26.88
CA PHE A 37 17.26 10.16 -25.62
C PHE A 37 18.17 10.81 -24.58
N GLY A 38 19.45 10.41 -24.49
CA GLY A 38 20.42 11.04 -23.59
C GLY A 38 20.71 12.51 -23.93
N ARG A 39 20.81 12.85 -25.23
CA ARG A 39 20.97 14.23 -25.69
C ARG A 39 19.69 15.04 -25.47
N LEU A 40 18.53 14.49 -25.82
CA LEU A 40 17.22 15.11 -25.56
C LEU A 40 17.01 15.32 -24.06
N ALA A 41 17.49 14.39 -23.23
CA ALA A 41 17.46 14.50 -21.79
C ALA A 41 18.36 15.62 -21.28
N ALA A 42 19.60 15.68 -21.74
CA ALA A 42 20.57 16.71 -21.39
C ALA A 42 20.16 18.11 -21.87
N SER A 43 19.47 18.22 -23.01
CA SER A 43 18.96 19.48 -23.55
C SER A 43 17.56 19.84 -23.05
N SER A 44 16.91 18.97 -22.28
CA SER A 44 15.53 19.18 -21.83
C SER A 44 15.51 20.14 -20.63
N SER A 45 14.81 21.26 -20.81
CA SER A 45 14.50 22.19 -19.72
C SER A 45 13.77 21.50 -18.57
N ILE A 46 12.90 20.51 -18.88
CA ILE A 46 12.16 19.72 -17.90
C ILE A 46 13.10 18.86 -17.04
N LEU A 47 14.09 18.20 -17.65
CA LEU A 47 15.05 17.39 -16.89
C LEU A 47 16.04 18.26 -16.12
N SER A 48 16.48 19.37 -16.69
CA SER A 48 17.30 20.37 -15.98
C SER A 48 16.58 20.97 -14.76
N PHE A 49 15.23 21.07 -14.79
CA PHE A 49 14.42 21.49 -13.65
C PHE A 49 14.43 20.45 -12.51
N PHE A 50 14.47 19.15 -12.84
CA PHE A 50 14.58 18.06 -11.87
C PHE A 50 16.00 17.93 -11.30
N ASP A 51 17.03 18.25 -12.07
CA ASP A 51 18.44 18.21 -11.62
C ASP A 51 18.87 19.43 -10.78
N ARG A 52 18.21 20.59 -10.92
CA ARG A 52 18.49 21.76 -10.07
C ARG A 52 18.16 21.47 -8.61
N GLU A 53 19.17 21.46 -7.74
CA GLU A 53 18.97 21.59 -6.30
C GLU A 53 18.22 22.89 -6.04
N TRP A 54 16.96 22.75 -5.64
CA TRP A 54 16.22 23.89 -5.17
C TRP A 54 16.82 24.27 -3.81
N ASN A 55 17.54 25.40 -3.77
CA ASN A 55 17.88 26.10 -2.53
C ASN A 55 16.62 26.63 -1.80
N ILE A 56 15.43 26.17 -2.23
CA ILE A 56 14.13 26.42 -1.65
C ILE A 56 14.05 25.80 -0.25
N VAL A 57 14.84 24.80 0.16
CA VAL A 57 14.71 24.26 1.53
C VAL A 57 14.96 25.35 2.59
N ASN A 58 15.98 26.21 2.39
CA ASN A 58 16.28 27.31 3.30
C ASN A 58 15.25 28.44 3.16
N VAL A 59 14.94 28.85 1.92
CA VAL A 59 13.89 29.85 1.65
C VAL A 59 12.51 29.41 2.15
N TRP A 60 12.23 28.11 2.11
CA TRP A 60 11.00 27.47 2.59
C TRP A 60 10.92 27.57 4.10
N LYS A 61 11.97 27.15 4.83
CA LYS A 61 12.04 27.26 6.29
C LYS A 61 11.87 28.70 6.78
N GLU A 62 12.33 29.68 5.99
CA GLU A 62 12.20 31.10 6.30
C GLU A 62 10.88 31.74 5.84
N SER A 63 10.13 31.08 4.95
CA SER A 63 8.90 31.62 4.36
C SER A 63 7.76 31.81 5.37
N TYR A 64 6.94 32.86 5.17
CA TYR A 64 5.69 33.06 5.92
C TYR A 64 4.74 31.88 5.78
N ILE A 65 4.74 31.25 4.60
CA ILE A 65 3.91 30.08 4.30
C ILE A 65 4.26 28.90 5.21
N PHE A 66 5.56 28.61 5.39
CA PHE A 66 6.01 27.57 6.32
C PHE A 66 5.61 27.88 7.77
N ARG A 67 5.69 29.15 8.20
CA ARG A 67 5.25 29.58 9.54
C ARG A 67 3.75 29.34 9.78
N ILE A 68 2.92 29.56 8.76
CA ILE A 68 1.46 29.29 8.84
C ILE A 68 1.22 27.77 8.87
N LEU A 69 1.89 27.00 8.01
CA LEU A 69 1.69 25.56 7.92
C LEU A 69 2.13 24.82 9.18
N ILE A 70 3.18 25.28 9.85
CA ILE A 70 3.65 24.69 11.10
C ILE A 70 2.82 25.15 12.31
N LEU A 71 1.92 26.13 12.15
CA LEU A 71 1.12 26.66 13.26
C LEU A 71 0.27 25.57 13.94
N PRO A 72 -0.46 24.69 13.24
CA PRO A 72 -1.16 23.57 13.87
C PRO A 72 -0.20 22.65 14.63
N LEU A 73 0.98 22.36 14.06
CA LEU A 73 1.99 21.53 14.73
C LEU A 73 2.55 22.19 16.00
N ARG A 74 2.78 23.51 15.98
CA ARG A 74 3.18 24.30 17.15
C ARG A 74 2.09 24.35 18.21
N LEU A 75 0.83 24.49 17.81
CA LEU A 75 -0.32 24.43 18.72
C LEU A 75 -0.44 23.04 19.36
N LEU A 76 -0.26 21.97 18.58
CA LEU A 76 -0.23 20.59 19.09
C LEU A 76 0.96 20.39 20.05
N ARG A 77 2.12 20.98 19.76
CA ARG A 77 3.30 20.95 20.63
C ARG A 77 3.05 21.69 21.95
N TYR A 78 2.46 22.86 21.89
CA TYR A 78 2.04 23.62 23.06
C TYR A 78 1.03 22.84 23.91
N ALA A 79 0.04 22.20 23.27
CA ALA A 79 -0.92 21.32 23.93
C ALA A 79 -0.21 20.12 24.58
N SER A 80 0.72 19.47 23.89
CA SER A 80 1.55 18.37 24.43
C SER A 80 2.31 18.83 25.69
N GLN A 81 2.96 19.98 25.66
CA GLN A 81 3.68 20.52 26.83
C GLN A 81 2.76 20.81 28.02
N ARG A 82 1.55 21.30 27.77
CA ARG A 82 0.56 21.64 28.81
C ARG A 82 -0.16 20.41 29.39
N PHE A 83 -0.53 19.46 28.55
CA PHE A 83 -1.37 18.31 28.92
C PHE A 83 -0.58 17.04 29.21
N SER A 84 0.73 16.96 28.92
CA SER A 84 1.52 15.74 29.14
C SER A 84 1.42 15.22 30.58
N GLY A 85 1.42 16.12 31.57
CA GLY A 85 1.31 15.75 32.99
C GLY A 85 -0.03 15.08 33.29
N VAL A 86 -1.13 15.73 32.87
CA VAL A 86 -2.50 15.21 33.06
C VAL A 86 -2.68 13.86 32.37
N VAL A 87 -2.22 13.73 31.12
CA VAL A 87 -2.33 12.48 30.36
C VAL A 87 -1.51 11.36 31.01
N ASN A 88 -0.30 11.65 31.51
CA ASN A 88 0.50 10.67 32.23
C ASN A 88 -0.18 10.20 33.51
N THR A 89 -0.70 11.11 34.33
CA THR A 89 -1.42 10.77 35.57
C THR A 89 -2.63 9.87 35.30
N VAL A 90 -3.46 10.21 34.30
CA VAL A 90 -4.63 9.37 33.94
C VAL A 90 -4.24 7.95 33.52
N ILE A 91 -3.14 7.81 32.77
CA ILE A 91 -2.65 6.49 32.33
C ILE A 91 -2.03 5.72 33.51
N GLU A 92 -1.25 6.39 34.36
CA GLU A 92 -0.60 5.80 35.52
C GLU A 92 -1.57 5.44 36.64
N ASP A 93 -2.71 6.12 36.78
CA ASP A 93 -3.71 5.77 37.79
C ASP A 93 -4.67 4.67 37.33
N SER A 94 -4.73 4.39 36.02
CA SER A 94 -5.62 3.37 35.48
C SER A 94 -5.13 1.95 35.77
N ILE A 95 -5.85 1.25 36.64
CA ILE A 95 -5.63 -0.17 36.94
C ILE A 95 -5.79 -1.02 35.66
N VAL A 96 -6.80 -0.72 34.83
CA VAL A 96 -7.06 -1.45 33.59
C VAL A 96 -5.89 -1.34 32.63
N LEU A 97 -5.37 -0.12 32.40
CA LEU A 97 -4.22 0.08 31.51
C LEU A 97 -2.95 -0.56 32.05
N LYS A 98 -2.74 -0.58 33.38
CA LYS A 98 -1.63 -1.33 34.00
C LYS A 98 -1.73 -2.82 33.72
N VAL A 99 -2.88 -3.44 33.95
CA VAL A 99 -3.08 -4.89 33.72
C VAL A 99 -2.86 -5.23 32.25
N VAL A 100 -3.44 -4.46 31.33
CA VAL A 100 -3.27 -4.65 29.88
C VAL A 100 -1.81 -4.49 29.47
N ARG A 101 -1.12 -3.46 29.98
CA ARG A 101 0.29 -3.23 29.69
C ARG A 101 1.17 -4.40 30.14
N VAL A 102 0.99 -4.88 31.37
CA VAL A 102 1.75 -6.01 31.90
C VAL A 102 1.48 -7.28 31.09
N PHE A 103 0.23 -7.53 30.69
CA PHE A 103 -0.11 -8.65 29.80
C PHE A 103 0.62 -8.56 28.46
N LEU A 104 0.57 -7.40 27.80
CA LEU A 104 1.19 -7.19 26.48
C LEU A 104 2.72 -7.26 26.52
N GLU A 105 3.36 -6.69 27.55
CA GLU A 105 4.81 -6.75 27.74
C GLU A 105 5.31 -8.18 28.00
N ASN A 106 4.47 -9.04 28.60
CA ASN A 106 4.79 -10.44 28.84
C ASN A 106 4.31 -11.41 27.74
N LEU A 107 3.53 -10.96 26.75
CA LEU A 107 2.90 -11.81 25.73
C LEU A 107 3.88 -12.82 25.14
N PHE A 108 5.05 -12.37 24.67
CA PHE A 108 6.04 -13.26 24.05
C PHE A 108 6.97 -13.98 25.04
N ASN A 109 6.99 -13.55 26.30
CA ASN A 109 7.79 -14.17 27.36
C ASN A 109 7.04 -15.30 28.08
N MET A 110 5.71 -15.32 28.01
CA MET A 110 4.90 -16.40 28.56
C MET A 110 5.25 -17.74 27.93
N SER A 111 5.22 -18.81 28.74
CA SER A 111 5.37 -20.17 28.25
C SER A 111 4.24 -20.54 27.28
N SER A 112 4.56 -21.31 26.24
CA SER A 112 3.61 -21.95 25.33
C SER A 112 2.49 -22.70 26.07
N ARG A 113 2.77 -23.16 27.30
CA ARG A 113 1.77 -23.80 28.18
C ARG A 113 0.56 -22.90 28.46
N VAL A 114 0.74 -21.59 28.64
CA VAL A 114 -0.36 -20.65 28.89
C VAL A 114 -1.32 -20.62 27.69
N TYR A 115 -0.76 -20.53 26.48
CA TYR A 115 -1.52 -20.57 25.23
C TYR A 115 -2.20 -21.92 25.01
N GLY A 116 -1.51 -23.01 25.33
CA GLY A 116 -2.07 -24.36 25.22
C GLY A 116 -3.25 -24.57 26.16
N LEU A 117 -3.16 -24.10 27.41
CA LEU A 117 -4.27 -24.14 28.37
C LEU A 117 -5.48 -23.33 27.90
N PHE A 118 -5.25 -22.14 27.34
CA PHE A 118 -6.32 -21.33 26.73
C PHE A 118 -7.04 -22.10 25.61
N ILE A 119 -6.29 -22.68 24.66
CA ILE A 119 -6.85 -23.39 23.50
C ILE A 119 -7.61 -24.65 23.95
N ILE A 120 -7.07 -25.42 24.90
CA ILE A 120 -7.77 -26.59 25.44
C ILE A 120 -9.05 -26.18 26.14
N ALA A 121 -9.01 -25.16 27.01
CA ALA A 121 -10.20 -24.68 27.71
C ALA A 121 -11.29 -24.22 26.74
N PHE A 122 -10.90 -23.46 25.70
CA PHE A 122 -11.81 -23.06 24.62
C PHE A 122 -12.42 -24.27 23.90
N SER A 123 -11.58 -25.21 23.47
CA SER A 123 -12.01 -26.41 22.72
C SER A 123 -12.87 -27.36 23.56
N ALA A 124 -12.59 -27.47 24.87
CA ALA A 124 -13.33 -28.30 25.79
C ALA A 124 -14.75 -27.76 26.01
N VAL A 125 -14.90 -26.44 26.14
CA VAL A 125 -16.23 -25.80 26.24
C VAL A 125 -17.06 -26.03 24.99
N GLN A 126 -16.46 -25.93 23.80
CA GLN A 126 -17.18 -26.28 22.55
C GLN A 126 -17.69 -27.73 22.56
N GLY A 127 -16.89 -28.66 23.09
CA GLY A 127 -17.19 -30.09 23.05
C GLY A 127 -18.23 -30.53 24.07
N LEU A 128 -18.12 -29.98 25.29
CA LEU A 128 -19.03 -30.28 26.39
C LEU A 128 -20.42 -29.71 26.15
N LEU A 129 -20.52 -28.54 25.53
CA LEU A 129 -21.80 -27.88 25.28
C LEU A 129 -22.49 -28.33 23.98
N GLY A 130 -21.87 -29.23 23.21
CA GLY A 130 -22.48 -29.82 22.01
C GLY A 130 -22.73 -28.82 20.88
N PHE A 131 -22.04 -27.68 20.88
CA PHE A 131 -22.28 -26.58 19.95
C PHE A 131 -21.71 -26.91 18.57
N SER A 132 -22.60 -27.19 17.62
CA SER A 132 -22.32 -27.97 16.40
C SER A 132 -21.85 -27.20 15.16
N ASP A 133 -21.47 -25.93 15.26
CA ASP A 133 -21.07 -25.14 14.08
C ASP A 133 -19.59 -25.29 13.72
N MET A 134 -18.75 -25.74 14.65
CA MET A 134 -17.33 -26.00 14.38
C MET A 134 -17.14 -27.46 13.95
N SER A 135 -16.41 -27.70 12.85
CA SER A 135 -16.16 -29.08 12.41
C SER A 135 -15.40 -29.85 13.49
N LYS A 136 -15.79 -31.12 13.73
CA LYS A 136 -15.11 -32.00 14.70
C LYS A 136 -13.60 -32.11 14.44
N ILE A 137 -13.19 -31.98 13.18
CA ILE A 137 -11.78 -31.97 12.75
C ILE A 137 -11.07 -30.72 13.29
N VAL A 138 -11.66 -29.53 13.15
CA VAL A 138 -11.07 -28.28 13.65
C VAL A 138 -10.98 -28.29 15.17
N GLN A 139 -12.02 -28.80 15.84
CA GLN A 139 -12.03 -28.94 17.29
C GLN A 139 -10.93 -29.90 17.78
N LEU A 140 -10.81 -31.08 17.15
CA LEU A 140 -9.74 -32.03 17.46
C LEU A 140 -8.36 -31.42 17.21
N ALA A 141 -8.20 -30.67 16.11
CA ALA A 141 -6.95 -29.98 15.79
C ALA A 141 -6.59 -28.91 16.84
N LEU A 142 -7.57 -28.14 17.32
CA LEU A 142 -7.36 -27.17 18.40
C LEU A 142 -6.96 -27.88 19.70
N PHE A 143 -7.68 -28.93 20.09
CA PHE A 143 -7.35 -29.70 21.29
C PHE A 143 -5.94 -30.30 21.25
N MET A 144 -5.60 -30.97 20.14
CA MET A 144 -4.26 -31.55 19.93
C MET A 144 -3.16 -30.48 19.88
N GLY A 145 -3.42 -29.36 19.21
CA GLY A 145 -2.49 -28.23 19.15
C GLY A 145 -2.27 -27.60 20.53
N GLY A 146 -3.33 -27.45 21.33
CA GLY A 146 -3.25 -26.98 22.71
C GLY A 146 -2.44 -27.92 23.60
N ALA A 147 -2.67 -29.23 23.48
CA ALA A 147 -1.90 -30.24 24.21
C ALA A 147 -0.42 -30.23 23.82
N ALA A 148 -0.09 -30.09 22.54
CA ALA A 148 1.28 -29.97 22.07
C ALA A 148 1.98 -28.74 22.68
N LEU A 149 1.30 -27.58 22.73
CA LEU A 149 1.85 -26.36 23.33
C LEU A 149 2.11 -26.49 24.84
N ILE A 150 1.28 -27.24 25.57
CA ILE A 150 1.48 -27.58 26.99
C ILE A 150 2.71 -28.46 27.18
N ILE A 151 2.93 -29.45 26.30
CA ILE A 151 4.08 -30.36 26.36
C ILE A 151 5.37 -29.60 26.04
N ILE A 152 5.36 -28.74 25.02
CA ILE A 152 6.53 -27.94 24.61
C ILE A 152 7.02 -27.06 25.77
N ASN A 153 6.11 -26.43 26.52
CA ASN A 153 6.37 -25.59 27.70
C ASN A 153 7.62 -24.70 27.58
N ARG A 154 7.74 -23.93 26.50
CA ARG A 154 8.84 -22.99 26.27
C ARG A 154 8.32 -21.58 26.02
N PRO A 155 9.06 -20.52 26.43
CA PRO A 155 8.70 -19.16 26.07
C PRO A 155 8.44 -19.03 24.56
N VAL A 156 7.37 -18.34 24.16
CA VAL A 156 7.03 -18.20 22.73
C VAL A 156 8.17 -17.54 21.95
N LYS A 157 8.90 -16.61 22.58
CA LYS A 157 10.10 -16.00 22.02
C LYS A 157 11.18 -17.04 21.66
N SER A 158 11.43 -18.05 22.50
CA SER A 158 12.48 -19.04 22.21
C SER A 158 12.05 -20.05 21.13
N LEU A 159 10.74 -20.31 21.00
CA LEU A 159 10.20 -21.06 19.85
C LEU A 159 10.32 -20.27 18.54
N ALA A 160 10.31 -18.94 18.64
CA ALA A 160 10.54 -18.03 17.54
C ALA A 160 12.03 -17.83 17.20
N GLU A 161 12.94 -18.07 18.14
CA GLU A 161 14.40 -17.98 17.99
C GLU A 161 14.92 -19.16 17.16
N GLY A 162 14.80 -19.03 15.84
CA GLY A 162 15.27 -20.04 14.87
C GLY A 162 14.55 -19.91 13.54
N SER A 163 13.25 -19.58 13.58
CA SER A 163 12.46 -19.29 12.39
C SER A 163 12.87 -17.96 11.76
N ILE A 164 13.14 -17.98 10.45
CA ILE A 164 13.41 -16.78 9.65
C ILE A 164 12.18 -15.86 9.64
N ILE A 165 10.98 -16.45 9.60
CA ILE A 165 9.70 -15.74 9.61
C ILE A 165 9.50 -15.03 10.94
N CYS A 166 9.77 -15.72 12.05
CA CYS A 166 9.62 -15.12 13.36
C CYS A 166 10.72 -14.08 13.63
N ARG A 167 11.98 -14.30 13.24
CA ARG A 167 13.03 -13.27 13.34
C ARG A 167 12.70 -12.02 12.53
N ALA A 168 12.12 -12.17 11.35
CA ALA A 168 11.62 -11.04 10.57
C ALA A 168 10.46 -10.32 11.29
N ALA A 169 9.47 -11.05 11.82
CA ALA A 169 8.32 -10.50 12.54
C ALA A 169 8.69 -9.88 13.91
N PHE A 170 9.67 -10.42 14.64
CA PHE A 170 10.12 -9.92 15.95
C PHE A 170 11.13 -8.78 15.83
N GLY A 171 12.03 -8.83 14.84
CA GLY A 171 12.86 -7.68 14.47
C GLY A 171 12.02 -6.50 13.98
N PHE A 172 10.88 -6.79 13.32
CA PHE A 172 9.91 -5.83 12.80
C PHE A 172 9.19 -4.97 13.85
N PHE A 173 8.82 -5.54 15.00
CA PHE A 173 8.22 -4.78 16.10
C PHE A 173 9.25 -4.04 16.98
N GLY A 174 10.55 -4.09 16.64
CA GLY A 174 11.62 -3.55 17.49
C GLY A 174 11.77 -4.28 18.84
N ILE A 175 11.11 -5.44 19.00
CA ILE A 175 11.11 -6.25 20.22
C ILE A 175 12.49 -6.89 20.44
N TRP A 176 13.26 -7.08 19.37
CA TRP A 176 14.58 -7.70 19.43
C TRP A 176 15.70 -6.72 19.82
N GLY A 177 15.48 -5.39 19.78
CA GLY A 177 16.56 -4.40 19.87
C GLY A 177 16.60 -3.51 21.11
N ASN A 178 15.44 -3.07 21.63
CA ASN A 178 15.40 -2.08 22.72
C ASN A 178 14.71 -2.56 24.01
N THR A 179 14.03 -3.71 23.99
CA THR A 179 13.39 -4.31 25.18
C THR A 179 14.24 -5.43 25.80
N LEU A 180 15.54 -5.45 25.50
CA LEU A 180 16.51 -6.42 26.02
C LEU A 180 17.55 -5.79 26.96
N SER A 181 17.46 -4.48 27.23
CA SER A 181 18.45 -3.74 28.04
C SER A 181 17.88 -2.89 29.20
N ASN A 182 16.65 -3.14 29.65
CA ASN A 182 16.26 -2.75 31.01
C ASN A 182 16.15 -4.07 31.78
N ASN A 183 16.99 -4.44 32.76
CA ASN A 183 17.55 -3.66 33.88
C ASN A 183 16.52 -2.77 34.60
N GLY A 184 15.22 -3.06 34.43
CA GLY A 184 14.16 -2.57 35.30
C GLY A 184 13.68 -3.73 36.15
N GLU A 185 13.84 -3.63 37.46
CA GLU A 185 13.16 -4.47 38.44
C GLU A 185 11.63 -4.25 38.34
N GLU A 186 10.95 -4.85 37.36
CA GLU A 186 9.49 -4.78 37.25
C GLU A 186 8.87 -6.16 37.40
N LYS A 187 8.06 -6.28 38.47
CA LYS A 187 7.39 -7.47 39.01
C LYS A 187 6.95 -8.47 37.93
N LEU A 188 7.68 -9.60 37.81
CA LEU A 188 7.17 -10.79 37.15
C LEU A 188 5.89 -11.23 37.89
N ILE A 189 4.73 -11.09 37.24
CA ILE A 189 3.51 -11.76 37.70
C ILE A 189 3.80 -13.27 37.72
N PRO A 190 3.46 -14.00 38.81
CA PRO A 190 3.67 -15.44 38.88
C PRO A 190 3.03 -16.14 37.67
N GLN A 191 3.77 -17.05 37.03
CA GLN A 191 3.31 -17.78 35.85
C GLN A 191 1.95 -18.48 36.06
N LYS A 192 1.66 -18.93 37.28
CA LYS A 192 0.36 -19.50 37.69
C LYS A 192 -0.82 -18.54 37.46
N CYS A 193 -0.64 -17.24 37.67
CA CYS A 193 -1.72 -16.28 37.43
C CYS A 193 -2.09 -16.22 35.95
N PHE A 194 -1.11 -16.22 35.05
CA PHE A 194 -1.37 -16.26 33.61
C PHE A 194 -2.03 -17.57 33.17
N GLU A 195 -1.65 -18.71 33.75
CA GLU A 195 -2.30 -20.00 33.46
C GLU A 195 -3.78 -20.00 33.89
N ILE A 196 -4.09 -19.48 35.08
CA ILE A 196 -5.47 -19.36 35.57
C ILE A 196 -6.27 -18.42 34.66
N THR A 197 -5.72 -17.24 34.34
CA THR A 197 -6.39 -16.29 33.43
C THR A 197 -6.63 -16.92 32.07
N ALA A 198 -5.66 -17.62 31.50
CA ALA A 198 -5.80 -18.31 30.21
C ALA A 198 -6.95 -19.34 30.21
N VAL A 199 -7.08 -20.14 31.27
CA VAL A 199 -8.20 -21.11 31.39
C VAL A 199 -9.54 -20.39 31.48
N ILE A 200 -9.66 -19.37 32.34
CA ILE A 200 -10.91 -18.61 32.51
C ILE A 200 -11.30 -17.91 31.20
N THR A 201 -10.36 -17.22 30.54
CA THR A 201 -10.62 -16.54 29.27
C THR A 201 -10.97 -17.54 28.17
N GLY A 202 -10.33 -18.72 28.15
CA GLY A 202 -10.66 -19.81 27.22
C GLY A 202 -12.09 -20.31 27.40
N ILE A 203 -12.53 -20.49 28.65
CA ILE A 203 -13.91 -20.90 28.96
C ILE A 203 -14.91 -19.82 28.52
N LEU A 204 -14.66 -18.56 28.88
CA LEU A 204 -15.56 -17.44 28.56
C LEU A 204 -15.69 -17.23 27.05
N LEU A 205 -14.57 -17.20 26.32
CA LEU A 205 -14.58 -17.08 24.87
C LEU A 205 -15.18 -18.31 24.18
N GLY A 206 -15.00 -19.50 24.76
CA GLY A 206 -15.66 -20.71 24.31
C GLY A 206 -17.18 -20.63 24.45
N ALA A 207 -17.68 -20.13 25.59
CA ALA A 207 -19.11 -19.91 25.76
C ALA A 207 -19.64 -18.82 24.81
N LEU A 208 -18.89 -17.73 24.64
CA LEU A 208 -19.27 -16.61 23.78
C LEU A 208 -19.36 -16.99 22.30
N TRP A 209 -18.53 -17.94 21.84
CA TRP A 209 -18.59 -18.47 20.46
C TRP A 209 -19.98 -18.98 20.09
N HIS A 210 -20.72 -19.55 21.03
CA HIS A 210 -22.07 -20.08 20.75
C HIS A 210 -23.10 -18.99 20.47
N PHE A 211 -22.98 -17.86 21.16
CA PHE A 211 -23.96 -16.76 21.07
C PHE A 211 -23.73 -15.88 19.84
N LEU A 212 -22.62 -16.06 19.12
CA LEU A 212 -22.24 -15.27 17.96
C LEU A 212 -22.04 -16.18 16.75
N GLN A 213 -22.41 -15.70 15.56
CA GLN A 213 -22.02 -16.39 14.34
C GLN A 213 -20.48 -16.51 14.27
N PRO A 214 -19.91 -17.64 13.80
CA PRO A 214 -18.47 -17.88 13.80
C PRO A 214 -17.64 -16.73 13.22
N MET A 215 -18.08 -16.16 12.09
CA MET A 215 -17.40 -15.01 11.48
C MET A 215 -17.47 -13.76 12.33
N THR A 216 -18.63 -13.45 12.91
CA THR A 216 -18.82 -12.31 13.81
C THR A 216 -17.95 -12.43 15.05
N PHE A 217 -17.84 -13.63 15.63
CA PHE A 217 -16.93 -13.89 16.74
C PHE A 217 -15.48 -13.62 16.36
N ILE A 218 -15.00 -14.18 15.24
CA ILE A 218 -13.62 -14.00 14.78
C ILE A 218 -13.32 -12.52 14.53
N ILE A 219 -14.23 -11.80 13.87
CA ILE A 219 -14.09 -10.37 13.60
C ILE A 219 -14.11 -9.56 14.90
N ALA A 220 -14.99 -9.87 15.85
CA ALA A 220 -15.09 -9.17 17.12
C ALA A 220 -13.83 -9.36 17.99
N VAL A 221 -13.39 -10.62 18.19
CA VAL A 221 -12.19 -10.93 18.97
C VAL A 221 -10.93 -10.38 18.29
N GLY A 222 -10.81 -10.56 16.98
CA GLY A 222 -9.71 -10.00 16.20
C GLY A 222 -9.70 -8.47 16.22
N GLY A 223 -10.88 -7.84 16.16
CA GLY A 223 -11.06 -6.39 16.26
C GLY A 223 -10.66 -5.83 17.63
N ILE A 224 -11.05 -6.49 18.72
CA ILE A 224 -10.64 -6.11 20.08
C ILE A 224 -9.12 -6.30 20.25
N ALA A 225 -8.56 -7.40 19.76
CA ALA A 225 -7.12 -7.63 19.80
C ALA A 225 -6.36 -6.56 19.02
N ALA A 226 -6.80 -6.23 17.80
CA ALA A 226 -6.24 -5.15 17.01
C ALA A 226 -6.38 -3.80 17.72
N PHE A 227 -7.54 -3.53 18.35
CA PHE A 227 -7.78 -2.33 19.13
C PHE A 227 -6.75 -2.14 20.24
N VAL A 228 -6.58 -3.17 21.07
CA VAL A 228 -5.63 -3.18 22.19
C VAL A 228 -4.19 -3.06 21.70
N LEU A 229 -3.81 -3.79 20.65
CA LEU A 229 -2.44 -3.76 20.12
C LEU A 229 -2.06 -2.41 19.52
N VAL A 230 -2.96 -1.77 18.76
CA VAL A 230 -2.70 -0.46 18.14
C VAL A 230 -2.65 0.64 19.19
N LEU A 231 -3.50 0.60 20.23
CA LEU A 231 -3.41 1.54 21.35
C LEU A 231 -2.13 1.36 22.17
N TRP A 232 -1.60 0.14 22.26
CA TRP A 232 -0.32 -0.11 22.90
C TRP A 232 0.84 0.45 22.09
N ARG A 233 0.82 0.25 20.76
CA ARG A 233 1.85 0.70 19.82
C ARG A 233 1.23 1.11 18.49
N TYR A 234 1.19 2.42 18.23
CA TYR A 234 0.63 2.98 16.98
C TYR A 234 1.38 2.47 15.74
N GLU A 235 2.63 2.06 15.86
CA GLU A 235 3.41 1.45 14.79
C GLU A 235 2.71 0.20 14.25
N ILE A 236 2.11 -0.61 15.13
CA ILE A 236 1.33 -1.79 14.74
C ILE A 236 0.17 -1.38 13.84
N GLY A 237 -0.48 -0.26 14.16
CA GLY A 237 -1.55 0.32 13.35
C GLY A 237 -1.08 0.68 11.95
N VAL A 238 0.08 1.33 11.83
CA VAL A 238 0.69 1.68 10.52
C VAL A 238 0.92 0.45 9.67
N TYR A 239 1.53 -0.59 10.23
CA TYR A 239 1.74 -1.85 9.52
C TYR A 239 0.43 -2.55 9.16
N ALA A 240 -0.52 -2.60 10.09
CA ALA A 240 -1.80 -3.24 9.85
C ALA A 240 -2.57 -2.53 8.73
N VAL A 241 -2.62 -1.19 8.71
CA VAL A 241 -3.25 -0.44 7.61
C VAL A 241 -2.59 -0.81 6.27
N VAL A 242 -1.26 -0.75 6.17
CA VAL A 242 -0.53 -1.07 4.92
C VAL A 242 -0.72 -2.54 4.49
N GLY A 243 -0.65 -3.47 5.43
CA GLY A 243 -0.81 -4.89 5.15
C GLY A 243 -2.24 -5.27 4.74
N PHE A 244 -3.25 -4.63 5.32
CA PHE A 244 -4.65 -4.93 5.03
C PHE A 244 -5.24 -4.12 3.87
N ILE A 245 -4.50 -3.20 3.23
CA ILE A 245 -5.01 -2.41 2.08
C ILE A 245 -5.75 -3.27 1.05
N PRO A 246 -5.19 -4.38 0.53
CA PRO A 246 -5.88 -5.15 -0.50
C PRO A 246 -6.80 -6.23 0.06
N LEU A 247 -6.93 -6.37 1.39
CA LEU A 247 -7.64 -7.49 2.03
C LEU A 247 -8.89 -7.02 2.79
N ALA A 248 -8.83 -5.85 3.43
CA ALA A 248 -9.92 -5.32 4.24
C ALA A 248 -10.82 -4.38 3.44
N PRO A 249 -12.11 -4.29 3.79
CA PRO A 249 -12.99 -3.27 3.23
C PRO A 249 -12.56 -1.88 3.68
N THR A 250 -12.93 -0.85 2.90
CA THR A 250 -12.59 0.55 3.17
C THR A 250 -13.02 0.99 4.58
N THR A 251 -14.19 0.55 5.05
CA THR A 251 -14.70 0.91 6.39
C THR A 251 -13.79 0.40 7.52
N ALA A 252 -13.29 -0.83 7.42
CA ALA A 252 -12.35 -1.39 8.37
C ALA A 252 -10.99 -0.66 8.34
N LEU A 253 -10.51 -0.30 7.14
CA LEU A 253 -9.28 0.49 6.98
C LEU A 253 -9.42 1.89 7.59
N LEU A 254 -10.56 2.56 7.39
CA LEU A 254 -10.83 3.86 8.01
C LEU A 254 -10.89 3.76 9.53
N GLY A 255 -11.55 2.75 10.08
CA GLY A 255 -11.58 2.49 11.52
C GLY A 255 -10.17 2.26 12.09
N LEU A 256 -9.35 1.49 11.39
CA LEU A 256 -7.96 1.23 11.77
C LEU A 256 -7.08 2.47 11.65
N ILE A 257 -7.25 3.30 10.61
CA ILE A 257 -6.56 4.59 10.46
C ILE A 257 -6.95 5.53 11.60
N LEU A 258 -8.24 5.66 11.92
CA LEU A 258 -8.70 6.51 13.00
C LEU A 258 -8.12 6.06 14.34
N LEU A 259 -8.15 4.75 14.62
CA LEU A 259 -7.55 4.18 15.81
C LEU A 259 -6.03 4.44 15.88
N THR A 260 -5.33 4.28 14.75
CA THR A 260 -3.90 4.55 14.64
C THR A 260 -3.61 6.04 14.88
N ALA A 261 -4.44 6.93 14.35
CA ALA A 261 -4.33 8.37 14.55
C ALA A 261 -4.56 8.78 16.01
N ILE A 262 -5.56 8.19 16.67
CA ILE A 262 -5.82 8.40 18.11
C ILE A 262 -4.62 7.90 18.93
N SER A 263 -4.12 6.69 18.66
CA SER A 263 -2.96 6.13 19.35
C SER A 263 -1.69 6.99 19.16
N PHE A 264 -1.43 7.42 17.93
CA PHE A 264 -0.33 8.33 17.61
C PHE A 264 -0.47 9.66 18.34
N PHE A 265 -1.67 10.24 18.37
CA PHE A 265 -1.94 11.52 19.03
C PHE A 265 -1.77 11.43 20.56
N ILE A 266 -2.28 10.36 21.20
CA ILE A 266 -2.05 10.11 22.63
C ILE A 266 -0.56 10.04 22.92
N ARG A 267 0.20 9.30 22.10
CA ARG A 267 1.65 9.20 22.26
C ARG A 267 2.35 10.54 22.06
N PHE A 268 1.91 11.34 21.09
CA PHE A 268 2.45 12.67 20.82
C PHE A 268 2.20 13.65 21.99
N LEU A 269 1.04 13.58 22.65
CA LEU A 269 0.77 14.36 23.85
C LEU A 269 1.61 13.91 25.06
N ARG A 270 2.04 12.64 25.08
CA ARG A 270 2.81 12.05 26.18
C ARG A 270 4.31 12.34 26.07
N ASP A 271 4.84 12.19 24.86
CA ASP A 271 6.26 12.12 24.60
C ASP A 271 6.77 13.42 23.98
N LYS A 272 7.37 14.26 24.83
CA LYS A 272 7.94 15.55 24.44
C LYS A 272 9.14 15.41 23.50
N SER A 273 9.71 14.21 23.32
CA SER A 273 10.88 14.01 22.45
C SER A 273 10.51 13.78 20.98
N ILE A 274 9.23 13.53 20.65
CA ILE A 274 8.82 13.24 19.28
C ILE A 274 9.05 14.46 18.39
N LYS A 275 9.91 14.31 17.38
CA LYS A 275 10.16 15.28 16.31
C LYS A 275 9.32 14.93 15.09
N PHE A 276 8.74 15.95 14.46
CA PHE A 276 7.96 15.81 13.24
C PHE A 276 8.80 16.19 12.02
N ARG A 277 8.76 15.35 11.01
CA ARG A 277 9.41 15.60 9.72
C ARG A 277 8.44 16.41 8.87
N VAL A 278 8.90 17.56 8.41
CA VAL A 278 8.16 18.44 7.51
C VAL A 278 8.96 18.62 6.24
N THR A 279 8.33 18.34 5.11
CA THR A 279 8.91 18.39 3.79
C THR A 279 8.15 19.38 2.92
N ILE A 280 8.74 19.78 1.79
CA ILE A 280 8.06 20.65 0.83
C ILE A 280 6.85 19.98 0.17
N LEU A 281 6.82 18.63 0.10
CA LEU A 281 5.65 17.92 -0.41
C LEU A 281 4.45 18.12 0.52
N ASP A 282 4.69 18.13 1.82
CA ASP A 282 3.65 18.28 2.85
C ASP A 282 2.88 19.60 2.72
N TYR A 283 3.54 20.65 2.21
CA TYR A 283 2.86 21.91 1.88
C TYR A 283 1.76 21.72 0.85
N PHE A 284 2.10 21.12 -0.29
CA PHE A 284 1.12 20.90 -1.35
C PHE A 284 0.04 19.92 -0.91
N VAL A 285 0.38 18.95 -0.05
CA VAL A 285 -0.61 18.04 0.56
C VAL A 285 -1.60 18.79 1.47
N VAL A 286 -1.13 19.70 2.32
CA VAL A 286 -2.00 20.52 3.18
C VAL A 286 -2.86 21.47 2.34
N MET A 287 -2.27 22.15 1.36
CA MET A 287 -3.00 23.03 0.44
C MET A 287 -4.05 22.26 -0.35
N PHE A 288 -3.74 21.05 -0.81
CA PHE A 288 -4.70 20.17 -1.44
C PHE A 288 -5.87 19.84 -0.50
N GLY A 289 -5.59 19.50 0.77
CA GLY A 289 -6.62 19.30 1.80
C GLY A 289 -7.53 20.52 2.00
N LEU A 290 -7.00 21.74 1.95
CA LEU A 290 -7.79 22.98 2.01
C LEU A 290 -8.69 23.16 0.77
N VAL A 291 -8.18 22.83 -0.41
CA VAL A 291 -8.99 22.85 -1.64
C VAL A 291 -10.10 21.81 -1.60
N LEU A 292 -9.83 20.61 -1.08
CA LEU A 292 -10.86 19.59 -0.85
C LEU A 292 -11.94 20.11 0.11
N PHE A 293 -11.54 20.77 1.21
CA PHE A 293 -12.49 21.38 2.14
C PHE A 293 -13.35 22.47 1.47
N TYR A 294 -12.75 23.33 0.64
CA TYR A 294 -13.48 24.33 -0.14
C TYR A 294 -14.48 23.71 -1.13
N SER A 295 -14.07 22.66 -1.85
CA SER A 295 -14.93 21.90 -2.77
C SER A 295 -16.10 21.24 -2.03
N PHE A 296 -15.88 20.74 -0.81
CA PHE A 296 -16.96 20.25 0.04
C PHE A 296 -18.00 21.35 0.35
N ILE A 297 -17.56 22.55 0.78
CA ILE A 297 -18.47 23.66 1.13
C ILE A 297 -19.31 24.10 -0.07
N THR A 298 -18.70 24.10 -1.27
CA THR A 298 -19.33 24.56 -2.52
C THR A 298 -20.07 23.44 -3.27
N SER A 299 -20.20 22.26 -2.65
CA SER A 299 -20.79 21.08 -3.29
C SER A 299 -22.29 21.20 -3.52
N TYR A 300 -22.75 20.67 -4.66
CA TYR A 300 -24.17 20.45 -4.93
C TYR A 300 -24.82 19.37 -4.05
N THR A 301 -24.02 18.50 -3.44
CA THR A 301 -24.49 17.47 -2.49
C THR A 301 -23.60 17.43 -1.24
N PRO A 302 -23.75 18.39 -0.30
CA PRO A 302 -22.83 18.54 0.83
C PRO A 302 -22.72 17.28 1.72
N GLY A 303 -23.81 16.54 1.93
CA GLY A 303 -23.81 15.34 2.78
C GLY A 303 -22.89 14.23 2.27
N SER A 304 -22.94 13.90 0.98
CA SER A 304 -22.06 12.89 0.37
C SER A 304 -20.63 13.42 0.19
N SER A 305 -20.47 14.71 -0.13
CA SER A 305 -19.15 15.33 -0.23
C SER A 305 -18.42 15.43 1.11
N MET A 306 -19.15 15.55 2.23
CA MET A 306 -18.55 15.48 3.57
C MET A 306 -17.93 14.11 3.82
N LEU A 307 -18.62 13.02 3.46
CA LEU A 307 -18.09 11.67 3.58
C LEU A 307 -16.83 11.50 2.72
N ALA A 308 -16.86 11.97 1.46
CA ALA A 308 -15.69 11.94 0.58
C ALA A 308 -14.51 12.73 1.18
N LEU A 309 -14.76 13.94 1.70
CA LEU A 309 -13.77 14.75 2.41
C LEU A 309 -13.18 14.01 3.60
N MET A 310 -14.00 13.40 4.46
CA MET A 310 -13.52 12.65 5.63
C MET A 310 -12.59 11.50 5.24
N ILE A 311 -12.89 10.80 4.14
CA ILE A 311 -12.03 9.72 3.62
C ILE A 311 -10.69 10.29 3.14
N HIS A 312 -10.71 11.36 2.34
CA HIS A 312 -9.47 12.01 1.88
C HIS A 312 -8.64 12.52 3.05
N MET A 313 -9.25 13.17 4.04
CA MET A 313 -8.56 13.68 5.22
C MET A 313 -7.98 12.54 6.07
N ALA A 314 -8.69 11.42 6.24
CA ALA A 314 -8.16 10.26 6.93
C ALA A 314 -6.90 9.70 6.24
N PHE A 315 -6.89 9.64 4.90
CA PHE A 315 -5.73 9.16 4.14
C PHE A 315 -4.55 10.15 4.16
N ILE A 316 -4.82 11.45 4.13
CA ILE A 316 -3.80 12.51 4.32
C ILE A 316 -3.18 12.41 5.73
N ILE A 317 -4.01 12.26 6.76
CA ILE A 317 -3.54 12.05 8.14
C ILE A 317 -2.68 10.77 8.23
N PHE A 318 -3.12 9.69 7.58
CA PHE A 318 -2.35 8.45 7.54
C PHE A 318 -1.00 8.60 6.83
N TYR A 319 -0.93 9.36 5.73
CA TYR A 319 0.33 9.72 5.08
C TYR A 319 1.30 10.39 6.08
N PHE A 320 0.84 11.36 6.85
CA PHE A 320 1.66 12.03 7.86
C PHE A 320 2.13 11.10 8.97
N ILE A 321 1.25 10.25 9.49
CA ILE A 321 1.59 9.25 10.52
C ILE A 321 2.66 8.30 9.97
N LEU A 322 2.47 7.76 8.76
CA LEU A 322 3.38 6.81 8.14
C LEU A 322 4.79 7.41 7.95
N VAL A 323 4.90 8.63 7.40
CA VAL A 323 6.19 9.33 7.20
C VAL A 323 6.92 9.60 8.52
N ASN A 324 6.17 9.84 9.60
CA ASN A 324 6.73 10.15 10.91
C ASN A 324 6.99 8.92 11.79
N THR A 325 6.44 7.77 11.44
CA THR A 325 6.58 6.51 12.19
C THR A 325 7.83 5.74 11.77
N VAL A 326 8.10 5.68 10.47
CA VAL A 326 9.17 4.84 9.91
C VAL A 326 10.49 5.61 9.92
N LYS A 327 11.46 5.09 10.66
CA LYS A 327 12.76 5.74 10.87
C LYS A 327 13.94 4.98 10.28
N THR A 328 13.78 3.69 10.00
CA THR A 328 14.87 2.80 9.57
C THR A 328 14.62 2.14 8.22
N ARG A 329 15.72 1.77 7.56
CA ARG A 329 15.70 1.00 6.30
C ARG A 329 14.98 -0.34 6.46
N GLN A 330 15.13 -1.01 7.60
CA GLN A 330 14.49 -2.29 7.90
C GLN A 330 12.97 -2.15 7.99
N GLN A 331 12.48 -1.11 8.66
CA GLN A 331 11.04 -0.84 8.77
C GLN A 331 10.42 -0.54 7.38
N LEU A 332 11.09 0.26 6.55
CA LEU A 332 10.63 0.53 5.18
C LEU A 332 10.59 -0.76 4.35
N TYR A 333 11.65 -1.57 4.38
CA TYR A 333 11.69 -2.85 3.67
C TYR A 333 10.56 -3.78 4.15
N ALA A 334 10.29 -3.82 5.45
CA ALA A 334 9.26 -4.69 5.99
C ALA A 334 7.84 -4.23 5.66
N LEU A 335 7.56 -2.92 5.62
CA LEU A 335 6.28 -2.39 5.10
C LEU A 335 6.07 -2.76 3.64
N ALA A 336 7.11 -2.59 2.81
CA ALA A 336 7.05 -2.97 1.41
C ALA A 336 6.85 -4.49 1.24
N ALA A 337 7.55 -5.30 2.04
CA ALA A 337 7.38 -6.75 2.06
C ALA A 337 5.97 -7.15 2.46
N LEU A 338 5.41 -6.52 3.49
CA LEU A 338 4.05 -6.78 3.96
C LEU A 338 3.02 -6.46 2.89
N LEU A 339 3.17 -5.32 2.19
CA LEU A 339 2.30 -4.91 1.08
C LEU A 339 2.40 -5.89 -0.11
N VAL A 340 3.61 -6.35 -0.45
CA VAL A 340 3.81 -7.36 -1.51
C VAL A 340 3.21 -8.72 -1.12
N LEU A 341 3.37 -9.14 0.14
CA LEU A 341 2.78 -10.38 0.64
C LEU A 341 1.25 -10.33 0.62
N SER A 342 0.63 -9.26 1.11
CA SER A 342 -0.82 -9.11 1.08
C SER A 342 -1.36 -9.01 -0.35
N THR A 343 -0.66 -8.31 -1.24
CA THR A 343 -0.97 -8.28 -2.68
C THR A 343 -0.87 -9.65 -3.32
N THR A 344 0.10 -10.48 -2.91
CA THR A 344 0.22 -11.86 -3.39
C THR A 344 -0.98 -12.68 -2.93
N VAL A 345 -1.42 -12.56 -1.67
CA VAL A 345 -2.63 -13.23 -1.17
C VAL A 345 -3.86 -12.81 -1.97
N THR A 346 -4.03 -11.52 -2.23
CA THR A 346 -5.09 -11.00 -3.10
C THR A 346 -4.97 -11.54 -4.52
N SER A 347 -3.77 -11.66 -5.06
CA SER A 347 -3.54 -12.19 -6.41
C SER A 347 -3.84 -13.68 -6.50
N LEU A 348 -3.50 -14.45 -5.46
CA LEU A 348 -3.84 -15.87 -5.31
C LEU A 348 -5.35 -16.07 -5.26
N TYR A 349 -6.05 -15.26 -4.47
CA TYR A 349 -7.51 -15.30 -4.41
C TYR A 349 -8.14 -14.98 -5.78
N GLY A 350 -7.61 -13.97 -6.49
CA GLY A 350 -8.05 -13.64 -7.84
C GLY A 350 -7.83 -14.78 -8.85
N LEU A 351 -6.67 -15.44 -8.79
CA LEU A 351 -6.39 -16.61 -9.63
C LEU A 351 -7.26 -17.82 -9.24
N TYR A 352 -7.61 -17.98 -7.97
CA TYR A 352 -8.54 -19.00 -7.50
C TYR A 352 -9.96 -18.79 -8.06
N GLN A 353 -10.41 -17.53 -8.17
CA GLN A 353 -11.72 -17.19 -8.75
C GLN A 353 -11.89 -17.70 -10.19
N LEU A 354 -10.81 -17.93 -10.94
CA LEU A 354 -10.86 -18.51 -12.27
C LEU A 354 -11.40 -19.96 -12.28
N LYS A 355 -11.28 -20.69 -11.16
CA LYS A 355 -11.68 -22.10 -11.05
C LYS A 355 -13.10 -22.31 -10.54
N THR A 356 -13.66 -21.38 -9.76
CA THR A 356 -14.90 -21.58 -8.99
C THR A 356 -16.20 -21.17 -9.71
N VAL A 357 -16.23 -21.19 -11.04
CA VAL A 357 -17.40 -20.88 -11.90
C VAL A 357 -17.80 -19.38 -11.92
N GLY A 358 -17.84 -18.79 -13.12
CA GLY A 358 -18.67 -17.64 -13.55
C GLY A 358 -18.58 -16.26 -12.86
N ALA A 359 -17.86 -16.11 -11.74
CA ALA A 359 -18.18 -15.10 -10.71
C ALA A 359 -17.97 -13.60 -11.01
N THR A 360 -17.72 -13.16 -12.25
CA THR A 360 -17.56 -11.71 -12.56
C THR A 360 -17.87 -11.32 -14.02
N SER A 361 -18.24 -12.23 -14.91
CA SER A 361 -18.08 -11.99 -16.36
C SER A 361 -19.24 -11.29 -17.06
N GLU A 362 -20.50 -11.52 -16.66
CA GLU A 362 -21.62 -10.99 -17.44
C GLU A 362 -21.75 -9.46 -17.39
N ALA A 363 -21.23 -8.81 -16.34
CA ALA A 363 -21.36 -7.35 -16.20
C ALA A 363 -20.18 -6.53 -16.80
N TRP A 364 -19.03 -7.16 -17.09
CA TRP A 364 -17.77 -6.42 -17.38
C TRP A 364 -17.04 -6.83 -18.67
N VAL A 365 -17.66 -7.70 -19.46
CA VAL A 365 -17.16 -8.16 -20.77
C VAL A 365 -18.30 -8.05 -21.78
N ASP A 366 -18.05 -7.41 -22.90
CA ASP A 366 -18.94 -7.51 -24.05
C ASP A 366 -18.74 -8.89 -24.69
N THR A 367 -19.65 -9.81 -24.40
CA THR A 367 -19.59 -11.21 -24.86
C THR A 367 -19.79 -11.33 -26.36
N THR A 368 -20.31 -10.30 -27.05
CA THR A 368 -20.45 -10.29 -28.52
C THR A 368 -19.14 -9.99 -29.23
N LEU A 369 -18.23 -9.25 -28.59
CA LEU A 369 -16.90 -8.91 -29.13
C LEU A 369 -15.78 -9.81 -28.61
N PHE A 370 -15.98 -10.50 -27.48
CA PHE A 370 -14.95 -11.33 -26.82
C PHE A 370 -15.53 -12.66 -26.29
N GLU A 371 -16.04 -13.51 -27.18
CA GLU A 371 -16.65 -14.82 -26.84
C GLU A 371 -15.72 -15.73 -26.01
N ASP A 372 -14.39 -15.61 -26.18
CA ASP A 372 -13.39 -16.42 -25.47
C ASP A 372 -13.13 -15.99 -24.02
N ILE A 373 -13.59 -14.80 -23.58
CA ILE A 373 -13.34 -14.29 -22.23
C ILE A 373 -14.48 -14.71 -21.31
N LYS A 374 -14.33 -15.88 -20.67
CA LYS A 374 -15.32 -16.43 -19.75
C LYS A 374 -15.38 -15.73 -18.39
N ALA A 375 -14.30 -15.05 -17.94
CA ALA A 375 -14.25 -14.31 -16.67
C ALA A 375 -13.09 -13.30 -16.62
N ARG A 376 -13.29 -12.19 -15.89
CA ARG A 376 -12.26 -11.16 -15.60
C ARG A 376 -12.00 -11.10 -14.10
N VAL A 377 -10.75 -11.23 -13.68
CA VAL A 377 -10.42 -11.31 -12.26
C VAL A 377 -10.50 -9.93 -11.59
N GLY A 378 -11.43 -9.79 -10.63
CA GLY A 378 -11.53 -8.62 -9.74
C GLY A 378 -10.92 -8.86 -8.35
N SER A 379 -10.77 -10.12 -7.91
CA SER A 379 -10.31 -10.47 -6.56
C SER A 379 -11.11 -9.74 -5.46
N THR A 380 -10.47 -9.40 -4.33
CA THR A 380 -11.06 -8.62 -3.24
C THR A 380 -11.47 -7.21 -3.66
N PHE A 381 -11.01 -6.73 -4.82
CA PHE A 381 -11.36 -5.42 -5.37
C PHE A 381 -12.68 -5.44 -6.15
N GLU A 382 -13.21 -6.63 -6.46
CA GLU A 382 -14.47 -6.90 -7.16
C GLU A 382 -14.54 -6.37 -8.62
N ASN A 383 -13.67 -5.41 -8.96
CA ASN A 383 -13.56 -4.82 -10.27
C ASN A 383 -12.16 -5.08 -10.87
N PRO A 384 -12.08 -5.69 -12.07
CA PRO A 384 -10.80 -6.02 -12.70
C PRO A 384 -9.94 -4.80 -13.09
N ASN A 385 -10.55 -3.67 -13.44
CA ASN A 385 -9.80 -2.44 -13.74
C ASN A 385 -9.13 -1.92 -12.48
N VAL A 386 -9.87 -1.88 -11.37
CA VAL A 386 -9.40 -1.42 -10.06
C VAL A 386 -8.29 -2.33 -9.52
N LEU A 387 -8.44 -3.66 -9.63
CA LEU A 387 -7.37 -4.59 -9.27
C LEU A 387 -6.11 -4.33 -10.12
N GLY A 388 -6.29 -4.09 -11.43
CA GLY A 388 -5.21 -3.71 -12.33
C GLY A 388 -4.47 -2.45 -11.88
N GLU A 389 -5.20 -1.37 -11.55
CA GLU A 389 -4.63 -0.11 -11.03
C GLU A 389 -3.76 -0.34 -9.81
N TYR A 390 -4.26 -1.14 -8.86
CA TYR A 390 -3.54 -1.50 -7.65
C TYR A 390 -2.25 -2.29 -7.98
N LEU A 391 -2.34 -3.31 -8.85
CA LEU A 391 -1.20 -4.13 -9.22
C LEU A 391 -0.11 -3.33 -9.98
N VAL A 392 -0.49 -2.34 -10.79
CA VAL A 392 0.47 -1.43 -11.46
C VAL A 392 1.35 -0.69 -10.45
N LEU A 393 0.80 -0.29 -9.29
CA LEU A 393 1.57 0.35 -8.22
C LEU A 393 2.52 -0.62 -7.52
N ILE A 394 2.09 -1.85 -7.23
CA ILE A 394 2.82 -2.78 -6.35
C ILE A 394 3.87 -3.62 -7.08
N ILE A 395 3.64 -4.01 -8.34
CA ILE A 395 4.58 -4.89 -9.07
C ILE A 395 6.00 -4.28 -9.16
N PRO A 396 6.19 -2.99 -9.50
CA PRO A 396 7.52 -2.38 -9.47
C PRO A 396 8.18 -2.43 -8.08
N VAL A 397 7.41 -2.27 -7.01
CA VAL A 397 7.91 -2.36 -5.62
C VAL A 397 8.45 -3.76 -5.33
N ALA A 398 7.72 -4.80 -5.75
CA ALA A 398 8.15 -6.18 -5.59
C ALA A 398 9.45 -6.48 -6.36
N ILE A 399 9.59 -5.92 -7.57
CA ILE A 399 10.84 -6.01 -8.36
C ILE A 399 12.00 -5.34 -7.61
N ALA A 400 11.79 -4.17 -7.01
CA ALA A 400 12.84 -3.46 -6.25
C ALA A 400 13.33 -4.25 -5.03
N MET A 401 12.47 -5.06 -4.41
CA MET A 401 12.86 -5.90 -3.26
C MET A 401 13.99 -6.88 -3.59
N LEU A 402 14.17 -7.28 -4.86
CA LEU A 402 15.28 -8.14 -5.29
C LEU A 402 16.66 -7.53 -5.00
N TRP A 403 16.76 -6.19 -4.95
CA TRP A 403 17.99 -5.46 -4.60
C TRP A 403 18.23 -5.35 -3.10
N GLY A 404 17.23 -5.65 -2.26
CA GLY A 404 17.38 -5.72 -0.81
C GLY A 404 17.90 -7.07 -0.31
N GLN A 405 17.90 -8.10 -1.16
CA GLN A 405 18.12 -9.48 -0.76
C GLN A 405 19.53 -10.00 -1.10
N LYS A 406 20.14 -10.70 -0.14
CA LYS A 406 21.47 -11.32 -0.30
C LYS A 406 21.39 -12.77 -0.79
N GLY A 407 20.40 -13.55 -0.33
CA GLY A 407 20.28 -14.99 -0.63
C GLY A 407 19.53 -15.29 -1.94
N TRP A 408 19.97 -16.32 -2.67
CA TRP A 408 19.34 -16.73 -3.94
C TRP A 408 17.92 -17.29 -3.75
N ILE A 409 17.66 -18.01 -2.65
CA ILE A 409 16.33 -18.52 -2.32
C ILE A 409 15.35 -17.36 -2.12
N SER A 410 15.72 -16.34 -1.35
CA SER A 410 14.89 -15.15 -1.16
C SER A 410 14.55 -14.49 -2.50
N LYS A 411 15.53 -14.39 -3.41
CA LYS A 411 15.33 -13.84 -4.74
C LYS A 411 14.35 -14.66 -5.56
N LEU A 412 14.48 -15.99 -5.54
CA LEU A 412 13.52 -16.88 -6.22
C LEU A 412 12.12 -16.76 -5.63
N VAL A 413 11.99 -16.67 -4.30
CA VAL A 413 10.69 -16.44 -3.65
C VAL A 413 10.10 -15.12 -4.14
N THR A 414 10.84 -14.01 -4.09
CA THR A 414 10.33 -12.71 -4.56
C THR A 414 10.02 -12.69 -6.05
N LEU A 415 10.80 -13.39 -6.89
CA LEU A 415 10.47 -13.59 -8.30
C LEU A 415 9.16 -14.37 -8.46
N GLY A 416 8.96 -15.44 -7.69
CA GLY A 416 7.72 -16.21 -7.69
C GLY A 416 6.50 -15.37 -7.27
N LEU A 417 6.61 -14.58 -6.20
CA LEU A 417 5.56 -13.65 -5.77
C LEU A 417 5.25 -12.61 -6.87
N THR A 418 6.29 -12.05 -7.50
CA THR A 418 6.14 -11.08 -8.59
C THR A 418 5.48 -11.70 -9.81
N ALA A 419 5.89 -12.91 -10.20
CA ALA A 419 5.30 -13.65 -11.32
C ALA A 419 3.82 -13.97 -11.06
N LEU A 420 3.45 -14.28 -9.82
CA LEU A 420 2.07 -14.51 -9.43
C LEU A 420 1.21 -13.25 -9.59
N MET A 421 1.71 -12.10 -9.13
CA MET A 421 1.03 -10.81 -9.31
C MET A 421 0.89 -10.43 -10.80
N LEU A 422 1.94 -10.66 -11.60
CA LEU A 422 1.91 -10.47 -13.06
C LEU A 422 0.87 -11.37 -13.72
N GLY A 423 0.82 -12.65 -13.34
CA GLY A 423 -0.19 -13.59 -13.83
C GLY A 423 -1.60 -13.13 -13.49
N CYS A 424 -1.83 -12.68 -12.24
CA CYS A 424 -3.12 -12.12 -11.84
C CYS A 424 -3.50 -10.88 -12.66
N LEU A 425 -2.55 -9.96 -12.88
CA LEU A 425 -2.75 -8.77 -13.71
C LEU A 425 -3.16 -9.15 -15.15
N VAL A 426 -2.53 -10.16 -15.75
CA VAL A 426 -2.92 -10.68 -17.07
C VAL A 426 -4.40 -11.10 -17.08
N TYR A 427 -4.89 -11.81 -16.07
CA TYR A 427 -6.30 -12.24 -16.03
C TYR A 427 -7.31 -11.14 -15.64
N THR A 428 -6.86 -9.91 -15.37
CA THR A 428 -7.79 -8.76 -15.23
C THR A 428 -8.38 -8.33 -16.58
N TYR A 429 -7.70 -8.60 -17.70
CA TYR A 429 -8.05 -8.08 -19.03
C TYR A 429 -8.25 -6.55 -19.08
N SER A 430 -7.61 -5.82 -18.15
CA SER A 430 -7.62 -4.35 -18.11
C SER A 430 -6.54 -3.78 -19.02
N ARG A 431 -6.97 -3.26 -20.17
CA ARG A 431 -6.08 -2.63 -21.16
C ARG A 431 -5.28 -1.47 -20.57
N GLY A 432 -5.95 -0.64 -19.74
CA GLY A 432 -5.31 0.46 -19.03
C GLY A 432 -4.22 -0.02 -18.07
N ALA A 433 -4.44 -1.13 -17.36
CA ALA A 433 -3.45 -1.70 -16.45
C ALA A 433 -2.25 -2.31 -17.21
N TYR A 434 -2.49 -2.92 -18.37
CA TYR A 434 -1.40 -3.42 -19.21
C TYR A 434 -0.50 -2.28 -19.70
N VAL A 435 -1.08 -1.24 -20.28
CA VAL A 435 -0.33 -0.07 -20.77
C VAL A 435 0.37 0.64 -19.60
N GLY A 436 -0.33 0.82 -18.48
CA GLY A 436 0.24 1.42 -17.27
C GLY A 436 1.43 0.62 -16.74
N LEU A 437 1.33 -0.70 -16.62
CA LEU A 437 2.44 -1.54 -16.18
C LEU A 437 3.60 -1.54 -17.18
N MET A 438 3.33 -1.61 -18.49
CA MET A 438 4.37 -1.53 -19.52
C MET A 438 5.14 -0.21 -19.41
N LEU A 439 4.44 0.91 -19.22
CA LEU A 439 5.08 2.20 -19.00
C LEU A 439 5.91 2.20 -17.71
N ALA A 440 5.37 1.68 -16.62
CA ALA A 440 6.10 1.57 -15.35
C ALA A 440 7.37 0.73 -15.50
N LEU A 441 7.30 -0.43 -16.14
CA LEU A 441 8.47 -1.30 -16.35
C LEU A 441 9.47 -0.67 -17.32
N ALA A 442 9.01 0.04 -18.35
CA ALA A 442 9.88 0.76 -19.28
C ALA A 442 10.64 1.88 -18.57
N ILE A 443 9.96 2.73 -17.79
CA ILE A 443 10.59 3.80 -17.01
C ILE A 443 11.58 3.20 -16.00
N PHE A 444 11.20 2.14 -15.29
CA PHE A 444 12.08 1.45 -14.35
C PHE A 444 13.33 0.91 -15.03
N ALA A 445 13.18 0.24 -16.19
CA ALA A 445 14.27 -0.32 -16.96
C ALA A 445 15.24 0.78 -17.43
N VAL A 446 14.71 1.86 -18.03
CA VAL A 446 15.50 2.99 -18.53
C VAL A 446 16.29 3.66 -17.41
N LEU A 447 15.65 3.95 -16.27
CA LEU A 447 16.29 4.62 -15.14
C LEU A 447 17.29 3.72 -14.41
N ARG A 448 17.05 2.41 -14.36
CA ARG A 448 17.92 1.49 -13.62
C ARG A 448 19.16 1.07 -14.40
N ASP A 449 18.96 0.50 -15.57
CA ASP A 449 20.02 -0.01 -16.42
C ASP A 449 19.49 -0.21 -17.84
N ARG A 450 20.07 0.49 -18.82
CA ARG A 450 19.72 0.38 -20.25
C ARG A 450 19.67 -1.06 -20.77
N ARG A 451 20.39 -2.01 -20.15
CA ARG A 451 20.34 -3.44 -20.52
C ARG A 451 18.97 -4.06 -20.26
N PHE A 452 18.22 -3.57 -19.28
CA PHE A 452 16.84 -4.01 -19.03
C PHE A 452 15.86 -3.59 -20.13
N VAL A 453 16.17 -2.55 -20.90
CA VAL A 453 15.38 -2.17 -22.08
C VAL A 453 15.41 -3.30 -23.12
N ILE A 454 16.55 -3.95 -23.29
CA ILE A 454 16.70 -5.10 -24.21
C ILE A 454 15.82 -6.26 -23.75
N LEU A 455 15.84 -6.58 -22.45
CA LEU A 455 14.97 -7.59 -21.86
C LEU A 455 13.50 -7.23 -22.04
N GLY A 456 13.15 -5.95 -21.91
CA GLY A 456 11.80 -5.44 -22.18
C GLY A 456 11.38 -5.63 -23.64
N VAL A 457 12.25 -5.31 -24.60
CA VAL A 457 11.98 -5.50 -26.03
C VAL A 457 11.83 -6.98 -26.37
N ILE A 458 12.73 -7.84 -25.88
CA ILE A 458 12.61 -9.29 -26.05
C ILE A 458 11.31 -9.79 -25.44
N GLY A 459 10.98 -9.36 -24.21
CA GLY A 459 9.72 -9.70 -23.55
C GLY A 459 8.50 -9.30 -24.37
N LEU A 460 8.49 -8.09 -24.93
CA LEU A 460 7.42 -7.58 -25.80
C LEU A 460 7.26 -8.43 -27.06
N MET A 461 8.36 -8.79 -27.72
CA MET A 461 8.36 -9.66 -28.90
C MET A 461 7.90 -11.08 -28.59
N MET A 462 8.11 -11.55 -27.35
CA MET A 462 7.68 -12.87 -26.90
C MET A 462 6.21 -12.91 -26.46
N LEU A 463 5.57 -11.77 -26.18
CA LEU A 463 4.18 -11.73 -25.69
C LEU A 463 3.18 -12.49 -26.58
N PRO A 464 3.20 -12.40 -27.92
CA PRO A 464 2.25 -13.13 -28.78
C PRO A 464 2.37 -14.66 -28.67
N PHE A 465 3.54 -15.16 -28.24
CA PHE A 465 3.78 -16.60 -28.08
C PHE A 465 3.50 -17.09 -26.66
N LEU A 466 3.51 -16.20 -25.67
CA LEU A 466 3.33 -16.51 -24.25
C LEU A 466 1.90 -16.28 -23.76
N LEU A 467 1.16 -15.37 -24.38
CA LEU A 467 -0.17 -14.96 -23.94
C LEU A 467 -1.29 -15.68 -24.70
N PRO A 468 -2.41 -16.01 -24.04
CA PRO A 468 -3.60 -16.52 -24.72
C PRO A 468 -4.12 -15.55 -25.78
N ALA A 469 -4.73 -16.07 -26.84
CA ALA A 469 -5.33 -15.28 -27.93
C ALA A 469 -6.32 -14.22 -27.42
N SER A 470 -7.10 -14.54 -26.38
CA SER A 470 -8.02 -13.60 -25.72
C SER A 470 -7.31 -12.37 -25.15
N VAL A 471 -6.10 -12.53 -24.60
CA VAL A 471 -5.30 -11.42 -24.08
C VAL A 471 -4.75 -10.58 -25.22
N ILE A 472 -4.27 -11.23 -26.29
CA ILE A 472 -3.77 -10.55 -27.50
C ILE A 472 -4.89 -9.72 -28.14
N ASN A 473 -6.11 -10.27 -28.26
CA ASN A 473 -7.28 -9.57 -28.80
C ASN A 473 -7.65 -8.35 -27.96
N ARG A 474 -7.43 -8.38 -26.64
CA ARG A 474 -7.61 -7.22 -25.77
C ARG A 474 -6.53 -6.16 -25.97
N PHE A 475 -5.30 -6.55 -26.31
CA PHE A 475 -4.26 -5.58 -26.68
C PHE A 475 -4.54 -4.93 -28.03
N THR A 476 -4.93 -5.70 -29.03
CA THR A 476 -5.19 -5.17 -30.38
C THR A 476 -6.46 -4.32 -30.45
N SER A 477 -7.43 -4.53 -29.54
CA SER A 477 -8.65 -3.73 -29.48
C SER A 477 -8.48 -2.31 -28.89
N ILE A 478 -7.29 -1.96 -28.35
CA ILE A 478 -7.05 -0.63 -27.75
C ILE A 478 -7.39 0.51 -28.72
N GLY A 479 -7.11 0.33 -30.02
CA GLY A 479 -7.40 1.32 -31.07
C GLY A 479 -8.73 1.12 -31.80
N ASN A 480 -9.53 0.11 -31.45
CA ASN A 480 -10.78 -0.18 -32.15
C ASN A 480 -11.91 0.71 -31.60
N LEU A 481 -12.34 1.70 -32.39
CA LEU A 481 -13.43 2.61 -32.04
C LEU A 481 -14.82 1.93 -32.08
N ASN A 482 -14.93 0.75 -32.71
CA ASN A 482 -16.14 -0.06 -32.70
C ASN A 482 -16.29 -0.89 -31.40
N ASP A 483 -15.29 -0.87 -30.51
CA ASP A 483 -15.42 -1.44 -29.18
C ASP A 483 -16.38 -0.58 -28.34
N THR A 484 -17.48 -1.18 -27.90
CA THR A 484 -18.55 -0.56 -27.10
C THR A 484 -17.99 0.18 -25.87
N SER A 485 -16.95 -0.37 -25.25
CA SER A 485 -16.32 0.23 -24.07
C SER A 485 -15.50 1.49 -24.38
N SER A 486 -14.85 1.56 -25.53
CA SER A 486 -14.06 2.72 -25.96
C SER A 486 -14.99 3.86 -26.42
N PHE A 487 -16.03 3.53 -27.18
CA PHE A 487 -17.04 4.49 -27.62
C PHE A 487 -17.82 5.11 -26.44
N TYR A 488 -18.17 4.29 -25.45
CA TYR A 488 -18.79 4.75 -24.20
C TYR A 488 -17.92 5.79 -23.48
N ARG A 489 -16.63 5.51 -23.28
CA ARG A 489 -15.70 6.44 -22.60
C ARG A 489 -15.53 7.75 -23.34
N ILE A 490 -15.42 7.73 -24.67
CA ILE A 490 -15.33 8.96 -25.49
C ILE A 490 -16.58 9.82 -25.29
N SER A 491 -17.77 9.21 -25.31
CA SER A 491 -19.04 9.92 -25.06
C SER A 491 -19.06 10.56 -23.67
N VAL A 492 -18.57 9.82 -22.65
CA VAL A 492 -18.46 10.34 -21.28
C VAL A 492 -17.45 11.48 -21.15
N TRP A 493 -16.30 11.41 -21.82
CA TRP A 493 -15.30 12.46 -21.81
C TRP A 493 -15.80 13.75 -22.44
N LEU A 494 -16.49 13.66 -23.58
CA LEU A 494 -17.04 14.83 -24.24
C LEU A 494 -18.10 15.53 -23.37
N GLY A 495 -18.98 14.76 -22.71
CA GLY A 495 -19.91 15.31 -21.72
C GLY A 495 -19.20 15.91 -20.50
N SER A 496 -18.18 15.23 -20.00
CA SER A 496 -17.37 15.68 -18.85
C SER A 496 -16.59 16.96 -19.16
N LEU A 497 -16.09 17.14 -20.39
CA LEU A 497 -15.43 18.36 -20.83
C LEU A 497 -16.39 19.55 -20.91
N ARG A 498 -17.64 19.32 -21.34
CA ARG A 498 -18.68 20.37 -21.34
C ARG A 498 -19.04 20.77 -19.91
N LEU A 499 -19.20 19.79 -19.02
CA LEU A 499 -19.42 20.03 -17.60
C LEU A 499 -18.23 20.79 -16.98
N ALA A 500 -17.01 20.36 -17.26
CA ALA A 500 -15.80 21.03 -16.78
C ALA A 500 -15.71 22.47 -17.30
N ARG A 501 -16.10 22.75 -18.55
CA ARG A 501 -16.11 24.10 -19.10
C ARG A 501 -16.99 25.07 -18.30
N ASP A 502 -18.12 24.60 -17.79
CA ASP A 502 -19.05 25.46 -17.04
C ASP A 502 -18.63 25.62 -15.56
N TYR A 503 -17.91 24.63 -15.01
CA TYR A 503 -17.55 24.57 -13.59
C TYR A 503 -16.04 24.54 -13.31
N TRP A 504 -15.19 24.90 -14.27
CA TRP A 504 -13.72 24.74 -14.19
C TRP A 504 -13.08 25.49 -13.02
N LEU A 505 -13.69 26.58 -12.54
CA LEU A 505 -13.13 27.42 -11.49
C LEU A 505 -13.36 26.83 -10.09
N SER A 506 -14.62 26.56 -9.73
CA SER A 506 -15.01 26.09 -8.39
C SER A 506 -15.13 24.57 -8.27
N GLY A 507 -15.40 23.89 -9.37
CA GLY A 507 -15.93 22.53 -9.36
C GLY A 507 -17.39 22.47 -8.91
N ILE A 508 -17.89 21.23 -8.78
CA ILE A 508 -19.27 20.90 -8.39
C ILE A 508 -19.37 20.21 -7.02
N GLY A 509 -18.23 19.90 -6.40
CA GLY A 509 -18.14 19.22 -5.11
C GLY A 509 -17.51 17.83 -5.18
N LEU A 510 -17.01 17.36 -4.04
CA LEU A 510 -16.28 16.10 -3.91
C LEU A 510 -17.16 14.84 -4.03
N GLY A 511 -16.59 13.80 -4.61
CA GLY A 511 -17.19 12.48 -4.68
C GLY A 511 -18.12 12.28 -5.87
N LEU A 512 -18.75 11.10 -5.92
CA LEU A 512 -19.48 10.64 -7.10
C LEU A 512 -20.89 11.24 -7.22
N GLU A 513 -21.53 11.58 -6.11
CA GLU A 513 -22.92 12.05 -6.11
C GLU A 513 -23.10 13.43 -6.77
N PRO A 514 -22.22 14.43 -6.56
CA PRO A 514 -22.26 15.67 -7.35
C PRO A 514 -22.18 15.41 -8.85
N PHE A 515 -21.27 14.52 -9.27
CA PHE A 515 -21.14 14.14 -10.68
C PHE A 515 -22.43 13.51 -11.22
N LYS A 516 -22.98 12.51 -10.54
CA LYS A 516 -24.23 11.84 -10.95
C LYS A 516 -25.42 12.79 -11.01
N LEU A 517 -25.46 13.82 -10.17
CA LEU A 517 -26.52 14.82 -10.15
C LEU A 517 -26.43 15.80 -11.33
N VAL A 518 -25.23 16.26 -11.68
CA VAL A 518 -25.04 17.35 -12.65
C VAL A 518 -24.74 16.83 -14.07
N TYR A 519 -23.95 15.75 -14.19
CA TYR A 519 -23.52 15.19 -15.47
C TYR A 519 -24.66 14.83 -16.45
N PRO A 520 -25.84 14.34 -16.04
CA PRO A 520 -26.92 14.01 -16.98
C PRO A 520 -27.30 15.15 -17.94
N LYS A 521 -27.19 16.42 -17.51
CA LYS A 521 -27.44 17.61 -18.34
C LYS A 521 -26.44 17.77 -19.50
N TYR A 522 -25.28 17.14 -19.38
CA TYR A 522 -24.17 17.21 -20.33
C TYR A 522 -23.94 15.89 -21.07
N SER A 523 -24.69 14.83 -20.69
CA SER A 523 -24.53 13.49 -21.26
C SER A 523 -24.84 13.49 -22.75
N LEU A 524 -23.99 12.80 -23.51
CA LEU A 524 -24.24 12.50 -24.92
C LEU A 524 -24.87 11.12 -25.02
N ASN A 525 -25.81 10.94 -25.94
CA ASN A 525 -26.48 9.65 -26.21
C ASN A 525 -27.16 9.02 -24.99
N ALA A 526 -27.62 9.84 -24.03
CA ALA A 526 -28.19 9.37 -22.75
C ALA A 526 -27.29 8.40 -21.98
N ALA A 527 -25.96 8.48 -22.18
CA ALA A 527 -25.00 7.62 -21.49
C ALA A 527 -25.01 7.92 -19.99
N TYR A 528 -25.50 6.97 -19.19
CA TYR A 528 -25.43 7.04 -17.74
C TYR A 528 -24.00 6.72 -17.28
N ALA A 529 -23.38 7.62 -16.53
CA ALA A 529 -22.01 7.48 -16.05
C ALA A 529 -21.90 7.86 -14.57
N HIS A 530 -21.18 7.05 -13.80
CA HIS A 530 -20.94 7.30 -12.38
C HIS A 530 -19.74 8.23 -12.13
N HIS A 531 -18.88 8.39 -13.12
CA HIS A 531 -17.70 9.25 -13.10
C HIS A 531 -17.19 9.48 -14.53
N SER A 532 -16.24 10.40 -14.69
CA SER A 532 -15.68 10.78 -15.99
C SER A 532 -14.77 9.74 -16.64
N HIS A 533 -14.38 8.66 -15.95
CA HIS A 533 -13.39 7.69 -16.44
C HIS A 533 -12.04 8.34 -16.83
N ASN A 534 -11.69 9.45 -16.21
CA ASN A 534 -10.41 10.12 -16.34
C ASN A 534 -10.16 10.92 -15.05
N ILE A 535 -9.13 10.58 -14.29
CA ILE A 535 -8.91 11.20 -12.98
C ILE A 535 -8.68 12.71 -13.06
N TYR A 536 -8.04 13.19 -14.13
CA TYR A 536 -7.72 14.61 -14.30
C TYR A 536 -8.97 15.43 -14.58
N MET A 537 -9.87 14.91 -15.44
CA MET A 537 -11.18 15.52 -15.67
C MET A 537 -12.04 15.44 -14.42
N GLN A 538 -12.05 14.28 -13.74
CA GLN A 538 -12.80 14.10 -12.50
C GLN A 538 -12.37 15.14 -11.45
N LEU A 539 -11.06 15.30 -11.23
CA LEU A 539 -10.54 16.22 -10.24
C LEU A 539 -10.85 17.68 -10.59
N LEU A 540 -10.75 18.06 -11.88
CA LEU A 540 -11.17 19.38 -12.35
C LEU A 540 -12.66 19.63 -12.09
N ILE A 541 -13.51 18.64 -12.34
CA ILE A 541 -14.96 18.74 -12.12
C ILE A 541 -15.27 18.82 -10.63
N GLU A 542 -14.63 18.02 -9.79
CA GLU A 542 -14.92 17.98 -8.35
C GLU A 542 -14.39 19.23 -7.63
N THR A 543 -13.16 19.66 -7.95
CA THR A 543 -12.40 20.64 -7.15
C THR A 543 -12.07 21.94 -7.88
N GLY A 544 -12.41 22.04 -9.16
CA GLY A 544 -11.96 23.14 -10.01
C GLY A 544 -10.46 23.08 -10.32
N ILE A 545 -9.99 24.14 -10.97
CA ILE A 545 -8.60 24.25 -11.43
C ILE A 545 -7.61 24.26 -10.26
N ALA A 546 -8.01 24.79 -9.09
CA ALA A 546 -7.16 24.84 -7.92
C ALA A 546 -6.74 23.44 -7.45
N GLY A 547 -7.67 22.49 -7.39
CA GLY A 547 -7.36 21.14 -6.92
C GLY A 547 -6.56 20.35 -7.94
N LEU A 548 -6.84 20.54 -9.24
CA LEU A 548 -6.04 19.97 -10.31
C LEU A 548 -4.58 20.46 -10.27
N LEU A 549 -4.38 21.77 -10.09
CA LEU A 549 -3.03 22.35 -9.98
C LEU A 549 -2.29 21.87 -8.73
N MET A 550 -2.97 21.77 -7.59
CA MET A 550 -2.36 21.23 -6.36
C MET A 550 -1.98 19.76 -6.52
N PHE A 551 -2.81 18.96 -7.18
CA PHE A 551 -2.46 17.58 -7.51
C PHE A 551 -1.22 17.51 -8.41
N PHE A 552 -1.16 18.27 -9.50
CA PHE A 552 0.05 18.30 -10.34
C PHE A 552 1.28 18.81 -9.60
N ALA A 553 1.14 19.75 -8.67
CA ALA A 553 2.23 20.21 -7.83
C ALA A 553 2.74 19.11 -6.89
N ILE A 554 1.85 18.34 -6.25
CA ILE A 554 2.21 17.15 -5.46
C ILE A 554 3.01 16.17 -6.33
N ILE A 555 2.51 15.84 -7.51
CA ILE A 555 3.16 14.90 -8.43
C ILE A 555 4.54 15.42 -8.88
N ALA A 556 4.64 16.69 -9.29
CA ALA A 556 5.91 17.29 -9.73
C ALA A 556 6.97 17.29 -8.61
N VAL A 557 6.58 17.70 -7.40
CA VAL A 557 7.48 17.71 -6.23
C VAL A 557 7.87 16.30 -5.79
N TYR A 558 6.95 15.35 -5.89
CA TYR A 558 7.23 13.94 -5.63
C TYR A 558 8.29 13.40 -6.59
N TYR A 559 8.09 13.53 -7.91
CA TYR A 559 9.07 13.05 -8.91
C TYR A 559 10.42 13.73 -8.78
N LYS A 560 10.42 15.05 -8.53
CA LYS A 560 11.65 15.78 -8.26
C LYS A 560 12.40 15.22 -7.06
N THR A 561 11.67 14.97 -5.98
CA THR A 561 12.23 14.38 -4.76
C THR A 561 12.77 12.97 -5.02
N MET A 562 12.10 12.18 -5.85
CA MET A 562 12.52 10.82 -6.18
C MET A 562 13.81 10.83 -7.01
N MET A 563 13.89 11.66 -8.04
CA MET A 563 15.07 11.75 -8.90
C MET A 563 16.28 12.30 -8.14
N ALA A 564 16.10 13.36 -7.36
CA ALA A 564 17.17 13.93 -6.55
C ALA A 564 17.74 12.91 -5.53
N GLY A 565 16.86 12.15 -4.85
CA GLY A 565 17.31 11.11 -3.91
C GLY A 565 17.95 9.91 -4.61
N PHE A 566 17.44 9.51 -5.77
CA PHE A 566 18.00 8.42 -6.58
C PHE A 566 19.46 8.69 -6.98
N TYR A 567 19.77 9.90 -7.47
CA TYR A 567 21.13 10.24 -7.89
C TYR A 567 22.09 10.47 -6.71
N LYS A 568 21.57 10.83 -5.52
CA LYS A 568 22.39 11.13 -4.34
C LYS A 568 22.77 9.88 -3.53
N THR A 569 21.92 8.86 -3.49
CA THR A 569 22.14 7.70 -2.61
C THR A 569 23.06 6.64 -3.21
N LYS A 570 23.93 6.07 -2.37
CA LYS A 570 24.76 4.90 -2.72
C LYS A 570 24.10 3.56 -2.34
N ASP A 571 23.03 3.57 -1.53
CA ASP A 571 22.32 2.34 -1.17
C ASP A 571 21.54 1.82 -2.37
N ARG A 572 21.97 0.66 -2.90
CA ARG A 572 21.36 0.04 -4.08
C ARG A 572 19.89 -0.31 -3.88
N PHE A 573 19.47 -0.72 -2.68
CA PHE A 573 18.08 -1.02 -2.40
C PHE A 573 17.25 0.26 -2.38
N ILE A 574 17.66 1.28 -1.61
CA ILE A 574 16.90 2.53 -1.51
C ILE A 574 16.82 3.22 -2.88
N SER A 575 17.94 3.31 -3.61
CA SER A 575 17.98 3.81 -4.99
C SER A 575 16.97 3.10 -5.91
N THR A 576 16.98 1.75 -5.91
CA THR A 576 16.05 0.95 -6.73
C THR A 576 14.61 1.13 -6.29
N PHE A 577 14.37 1.20 -4.97
CA PHE A 577 13.06 1.36 -4.39
C PHE A 577 12.43 2.70 -4.81
N MET A 578 13.21 3.80 -4.78
CA MET A 578 12.76 5.13 -5.21
C MET A 578 12.35 5.18 -6.67
N ILE A 579 13.13 4.59 -7.58
CA ILE A 579 12.73 4.56 -9.01
C ILE A 579 11.56 3.60 -9.25
N ALA A 580 11.44 2.51 -8.49
CA ALA A 580 10.33 1.58 -8.63
C ALA A 580 9.00 2.20 -8.24
N ILE A 581 8.91 2.85 -7.07
CA ILE A 581 7.69 3.55 -6.64
C ILE A 581 7.36 4.69 -7.61
N ALA A 582 8.36 5.43 -8.10
CA ALA A 582 8.17 6.50 -9.08
C ALA A 582 7.64 5.94 -10.41
N SER A 583 8.20 4.82 -10.88
CA SER A 583 7.77 4.20 -12.13
C SER A 583 6.38 3.59 -12.03
N GLY A 584 6.06 2.92 -10.91
CA GLY A 584 4.72 2.42 -10.63
C GLY A 584 3.69 3.56 -10.57
N MET A 585 4.04 4.67 -9.91
CA MET A 585 3.22 5.89 -9.91
C MET A 585 3.00 6.43 -11.34
N ALA A 586 4.01 6.39 -12.21
CA ALA A 586 3.88 6.86 -13.59
C ALA A 586 2.92 6.00 -14.40
N GLY A 587 3.02 4.67 -14.27
CA GLY A 587 2.08 3.73 -14.87
C GLY A 587 0.65 3.92 -14.38
N TYR A 588 0.49 4.11 -13.07
CA TYR A 588 -0.79 4.37 -12.42
C TYR A 588 -1.44 5.68 -12.91
N LEU A 589 -0.67 6.77 -12.99
CA LEU A 589 -1.13 8.06 -13.51
C LEU A 589 -1.48 8.00 -15.01
N ALA A 590 -0.72 7.23 -15.80
CA ALA A 590 -1.03 7.01 -17.21
C ALA A 590 -2.34 6.23 -17.37
N GLN A 591 -2.57 5.21 -16.54
CA GLN A 591 -3.87 4.53 -16.48
C GLN A 591 -5.00 5.50 -16.08
N GLY A 592 -4.72 6.50 -15.23
CA GLY A 592 -5.62 7.60 -14.89
C GLY A 592 -6.13 8.43 -16.07
N MET A 593 -5.47 8.39 -17.23
CA MET A 593 -5.98 9.04 -18.44
C MET A 593 -7.21 8.33 -19.01
N VAL A 594 -7.38 7.05 -18.68
CA VAL A 594 -8.46 6.19 -19.21
C VAL A 594 -9.36 5.59 -18.13
N GLU A 595 -9.15 5.93 -16.86
CA GLU A 595 -9.99 5.50 -15.76
C GLU A 595 -9.98 6.52 -14.61
N ASN A 596 -11.06 6.54 -13.82
CA ASN A 596 -11.07 7.28 -12.56
C ASN A 596 -10.42 6.44 -11.45
N ILE A 597 -9.08 6.48 -11.38
CA ILE A 597 -8.26 5.66 -10.47
C ILE A 597 -8.46 5.94 -8.96
N TRP A 598 -9.22 6.99 -8.61
CA TRP A 598 -9.61 7.31 -7.22
C TRP A 598 -11.06 6.93 -6.91
N TYR A 599 -11.78 6.33 -7.86
CA TYR A 599 -13.09 5.74 -7.61
C TYR A 599 -13.07 4.72 -6.47
N ASN A 600 -11.99 3.94 -6.38
CA ASN A 600 -11.82 2.98 -5.29
C ASN A 600 -10.92 3.53 -4.18
N ASN A 601 -11.49 3.63 -2.98
CA ASN A 601 -10.78 4.18 -1.81
C ASN A 601 -9.54 3.39 -1.38
N ARG A 602 -9.45 2.08 -1.66
CA ARG A 602 -8.24 1.29 -1.37
C ARG A 602 -7.09 1.64 -2.30
N VAL A 603 -7.39 1.91 -3.56
CA VAL A 603 -6.40 2.38 -4.54
C VAL A 603 -5.96 3.81 -4.20
N LEU A 604 -6.89 4.68 -3.82
CA LEU A 604 -6.59 6.02 -3.30
C LEU A 604 -5.69 5.97 -2.05
N LEU A 605 -5.97 5.10 -1.07
CA LEU A 605 -5.08 4.91 0.08
C LEU A 605 -3.69 4.42 -0.36
N THR A 606 -3.63 3.52 -1.34
CA THR A 606 -2.35 3.03 -1.90
C THR A 606 -1.56 4.19 -2.52
N PHE A 607 -2.20 5.11 -3.25
CA PHE A 607 -1.56 6.31 -3.77
C PHE A 607 -0.87 7.13 -2.66
N TRP A 608 -1.57 7.39 -1.54
CA TRP A 608 -0.99 8.10 -0.39
C TRP A 608 0.16 7.33 0.26
N VAL A 609 0.07 6.01 0.35
CA VAL A 609 1.16 5.16 0.86
C VAL A 609 2.38 5.19 -0.06
N MET A 610 2.19 5.24 -1.38
CA MET A 610 3.29 5.32 -2.35
C MET A 610 3.98 6.69 -2.32
N LEU A 611 3.25 7.78 -2.07
CA LEU A 611 3.84 9.09 -1.75
C LEU A 611 4.68 9.02 -0.47
N ALA A 612 4.12 8.45 0.61
CA ALA A 612 4.81 8.31 1.89
C ALA A 612 6.08 7.46 1.77
N PHE A 613 6.04 6.33 1.04
CA PHE A 613 7.20 5.48 0.78
C PHE A 613 8.34 6.23 0.09
N GLY A 614 8.02 7.14 -0.83
CA GLY A 614 9.03 7.99 -1.47
C GLY A 614 9.66 8.98 -0.50
N MET A 615 8.85 9.64 0.32
CA MET A 615 9.34 10.56 1.34
C MET A 615 10.17 9.86 2.41
N LEU A 616 9.78 8.64 2.79
CA LEU A 616 10.55 7.78 3.70
C LEU A 616 11.90 7.38 3.09
N ALA A 617 11.92 6.94 1.84
CA ALA A 617 13.16 6.62 1.14
C ALA A 617 14.10 7.82 1.07
N LYS A 618 13.58 9.03 0.80
CA LYS A 618 14.34 10.28 0.84
C LYS A 618 14.87 10.60 2.24
N ALA A 619 14.05 10.44 3.27
CA ALA A 619 14.42 10.72 4.65
C ALA A 619 15.54 9.80 5.15
N LEU A 620 15.59 8.56 4.67
CA LEU A 620 16.68 7.62 4.98
C LEU A 620 18.02 7.98 4.32
N ILE A 621 18.03 8.90 3.35
CA ILE A 621 19.24 9.37 2.65
C ILE A 621 19.75 10.70 3.24
N SER A 622 18.86 11.48 3.86
CA SER A 622 19.15 12.85 4.30
C SER A 622 19.08 12.96 5.83
N GLU A 623 20.20 13.25 6.47
CA GLU A 623 20.28 13.46 7.93
C GLU A 623 19.58 14.78 8.39
N ASP A 624 19.25 15.70 7.48
CA ASP A 624 18.90 17.12 7.79
C ASP A 624 17.41 17.55 7.76
N ASN A 625 16.45 16.62 7.78
CA ASN A 625 15.02 16.98 7.60
C ASN A 625 14.16 16.94 8.88
N GLU A 626 14.76 16.79 10.06
CA GLU A 626 14.00 16.88 11.31
C GLU A 626 13.92 18.34 11.76
N VAL A 627 12.70 18.88 11.79
CA VAL A 627 12.45 20.19 12.39
C VAL A 627 12.22 19.94 13.88
N GLU A 628 13.05 20.50 14.75
CA GLU A 628 12.67 20.66 16.14
C GLU A 628 11.48 21.63 16.19
N ILE A 629 10.30 21.10 16.55
CA ILE A 629 9.09 21.89 16.78
C ILE A 629 9.10 22.45 18.19
#